data_AF-A0A7V7SP03-F1
#
_entry.id   AF-A0A7V7SP03-F1
#
_cell.length_a   1.000
_cell.length_b   1.000
_cell.length_c   1.000
_cell.angle_alpha   90.00
_cell.angle_beta   90.00
_cell.angle_gamma   90.00
#
_symmetry.space_group_name_H-M   'P 1'
#
loop_
_entity.id
_entity.type
_entity.pdbx_description
1 polymer ?
#
loop_
_entity_poly.entity_id
_entity_poly.type
_entity_poly.pdbx_seq_one_letter_code
_entity_poly.pdbx_strand_id
1 'polypeptide(L)' 'MYKFIYISLICGLLAGAGVFLNIPPYPSLIFPMVVAFLGIVCTIVTFPEKDVKVTLKLGGILINVMPLLGALTQINM' A
#
# COMPACT_ATOMS: atom_id res chain seq x y z
N MET A 1 18.02 1.51 -4.80
CA MET A 1 16.70 2.13 -4.61
C MET A 1 15.79 1.27 -3.70
N TYR A 2 16.32 0.20 -3.09
CA TYR A 2 15.76 -0.54 -1.93
C TYR A 2 14.90 0.26 -0.94
N LYS A 3 15.25 1.51 -0.61
CA LYS A 3 14.44 2.33 0.30
C LYS A 3 12.97 2.44 -0.16
N PHE A 4 12.71 2.45 -1.47
CA PHE A 4 11.34 2.54 -2.01
C PHE A 4 10.51 1.27 -1.75
N ILE A 5 11.10 0.07 -1.79
CA ILE A 5 10.35 -1.14 -1.44
C ILE A 5 9.97 -1.15 0.04
N TYR A 6 10.85 -0.67 0.92
CA TYR A 6 10.54 -0.56 2.34
C TYR A 6 9.49 0.53 2.62
N ILE A 7 9.56 1.67 1.92
CA ILE A 7 8.52 2.71 1.99
C ILE A 7 7.18 2.14 1.53
N SER A 8 7.16 1.37 0.44
CA SER A 8 5.95 0.68 -0.02
C SER A 8 5.34 -0.25 1.03
N LEU A 9 6.17 -1.04 1.73
CA LEU A 9 5.69 -1.93 2.79
C LEU A 9 5.08 -1.16 3.96
N ILE A 10 5.71 -0.05 4.37
CA ILE A 10 5.17 0.82 5.43
C ILE A 10 3.85 1.45 4.98
N CYS A 11 3.78 1.94 3.73
CA CYS A 11 2.53 2.45 3.14
C CYS A 11 1.42 1.40 3.17
N GLY A 12 1.71 0.16 2.76
CA GLY A 12 0.72 -0.92 2.77
C GLY A 12 0.23 -1.26 4.18
N LEU A 13 1.14 -1.25 5.17
CA LEU A 13 0.77 -1.44 6.57
C LEU A 13 -0.16 -0.34 7.07
N LEU A 14 0.17 0.93 6.82
CA LEU A 14 -0.64 2.08 7.24
C LEU A 14 -2.00 2.11 6.55
N ALA A 15 -2.04 1.82 5.24
CA ALA A 15 -3.28 1.75 4.49
C ALA A 15 -4.16 0.58 4.97
N GLY A 16 -3.60 -0.61 5.17
CA GLY A 16 -4.32 -1.76 5.69
C GLY A 16 -4.83 -1.53 7.11
N ALA A 17 -4.03 -0.90 7.97
CA ALA A 17 -4.47 -0.48 9.30
C ALA A 17 -5.65 0.50 9.23
N GLY A 18 -5.58 1.51 8.35
CA GLY A 18 -6.67 2.46 8.18
C GLY A 18 -7.97 1.85 7.63
N VAL A 19 -7.87 0.97 6.63
CA VAL A 19 -9.04 0.39 5.93
C VAL A 19 -9.64 -0.80 6.67
N PHE A 20 -8.82 -1.76 7.10
CA PHE A 20 -9.31 -3.02 7.65
C PHE A 20 -9.54 -2.97 9.16
N LEU A 21 -8.72 -2.23 9.90
CA LEU A 21 -8.80 -2.16 11.36
C LEU A 21 -9.59 -0.95 11.86
N ASN A 22 -10.04 -0.05 10.96
CA ASN A 22 -10.78 1.17 11.31
C ASN A 22 -10.13 1.95 12.47
N ILE A 23 -8.79 2.06 12.47
CA ILE A 23 -8.09 2.71 13.59
C ILE A 23 -8.50 4.20 13.60
N PRO A 24 -8.91 4.75 14.76
CA PRO A 24 -9.46 6.10 14.88
C PRO A 24 -8.60 7.28 14.36
N PRO A 25 -7.25 7.20 14.18
CA PRO A 25 -6.47 8.26 13.55
C PRO A 25 -6.87 8.59 12.12
N TYR A 26 -7.67 7.74 11.45
CA TYR A 26 -8.04 7.90 10.06
C TYR A 26 -9.55 8.17 9.93
N PRO A 27 -10.01 9.43 10.11
CA PRO A 27 -11.43 9.80 10.06
C PRO A 27 -12.04 9.68 8.66
N SER A 28 -11.23 9.42 7.62
CA SER A 28 -11.71 9.20 6.26
C SER A 28 -10.90 8.13 5.54
N LEU A 29 -11.55 7.41 4.63
CA LEU A 29 -10.92 6.42 3.75
C LEU A 29 -9.97 7.06 2.72
N ILE A 30 -10.05 8.38 2.53
CA ILE A 30 -9.21 9.12 1.59
C ILE A 30 -7.73 8.99 1.97
N PHE A 31 -7.40 9.16 3.26
CA PHE A 31 -6.01 9.09 3.69
C PHE A 31 -5.39 7.69 3.44
N PRO A 32 -6.00 6.57 3.89
CA PRO A 32 -5.50 5.24 3.59
C PRO A 32 -5.37 4.95 2.09
N MET A 33 -6.31 5.44 1.25
CA MET A 33 -6.23 5.27 -0.21
C MET A 33 -5.04 6.00 -0.83
N VAL A 34 -4.77 7.25 -0.42
CA VAL A 34 -3.61 8.00 -0.90
C VAL A 34 -2.30 7.32 -0.50
N VAL A 35 -2.23 6.83 0.75
CA VAL A 35 -1.05 6.10 1.24
C VAL A 35 -0.84 4.79 0.47
N ALA A 36 -1.90 4.02 0.22
CA ALA A 36 -1.82 2.82 -0.62
C ALA A 36 -1.32 3.14 -2.04
N PHE A 37 -1.83 4.21 -2.65
CA PHE A 37 -1.41 4.61 -4.00
C PHE A 37 0.07 4.99 -4.06
N LEU A 38 0.57 5.72 -3.04
CA LEU A 38 1.99 6.02 -2.89
C LEU A 38 2.84 4.75 -2.76
N GLY A 39 2.38 3.74 -2.01
CA GLY A 39 3.07 2.46 -1.89
C GLY A 39 3.13 1.67 -3.19
N ILE A 40 2.07 1.70 -4.01
CA ILE A 40 2.07 1.12 -5.36
C ILE A 40 3.12 1.81 -6.23
N VAL A 41 3.15 3.14 -6.26
CA VAL A 41 4.14 3.91 -7.05
C VAL A 41 5.57 3.58 -6.59
N CYS A 42 5.81 3.54 -5.28
CA CYS A 42 7.12 3.16 -4.73
C CYS A 42 7.52 1.75 -5.18
N THR A 43 6.59 0.81 -5.20
CA THR A 43 6.85 -0.56 -5.67
C THR A 43 7.21 -0.59 -7.15
N ILE A 44 6.45 0.12 -8.00
CA ILE A 44 6.68 0.20 -9.45
C ILE A 44 8.06 0.77 -9.76
N VAL A 45 8.47 1.83 -9.05
CA VAL A 45 9.81 2.42 -9.19
C VAL A 45 10.93 1.42 -8.85
N THR A 46 10.64 0.39 -8.05
CA THR A 46 11.60 -0.65 -7.67
C THR A 46 11.72 -1.77 -8.73
N PHE A 47 10.90 -1.79 -9.79
CA PHE A 47 10.92 -2.85 -10.81
C PHE A 47 12.24 -3.01 -11.57
N PRO A 48 12.95 -1.93 -11.96
CA PRO A 48 14.24 -2.05 -12.65
C PRO A 48 15.36 -2.67 -11.81
N GLU A 49 15.22 -2.74 -10.48
CA GLU A 49 16.26 -3.25 -9.59
C GLU A 49 16.36 -4.78 -9.61
N LYS A 50 17.45 -5.33 -10.13
CA LYS A 50 17.65 -6.78 -10.23
C LYS A 50 17.94 -7.46 -8.88
N ASP A 51 18.42 -6.70 -7.91
CA ASP A 51 18.81 -7.21 -6.58
C ASP A 51 17.60 -7.45 -5.66
N VAL A 52 16.46 -6.83 -5.96
CA VAL A 52 15.23 -7.00 -5.18
C VAL A 52 14.48 -8.23 -5.66
N LYS A 53 14.23 -9.18 -4.75
CA LYS A 53 13.49 -10.42 -5.03
C LYS A 53 12.13 -10.11 -5.68
N VAL A 54 11.79 -10.84 -6.73
CA VAL A 54 10.50 -10.70 -7.45
C VAL A 54 9.32 -10.89 -6.50
N THR A 55 9.41 -11.83 -5.56
CA THR A 55 8.38 -12.06 -4.53
C THR A 55 8.15 -10.84 -3.65
N LEU A 56 9.20 -10.06 -3.34
CA LEU A 56 9.08 -8.84 -2.55
C LEU A 56 8.42 -7.71 -3.34
N LYS A 57 8.67 -7.62 -4.66
CA LYS A 57 7.98 -6.67 -5.55
C LYS A 57 6.50 -7.00 -5.68
N LEU A 58 6.17 -8.28 -5.87
CA LEU A 58 4.77 -8.74 -5.91
C LEU A 58 4.07 -8.49 -4.57
N GLY A 59 4.74 -8.80 -3.45
CA GLY A 59 4.24 -8.49 -2.12
C GLY A 59 3.99 -7.00 -1.90
N GLY A 60 4.91 -6.15 -2.36
CA GLY A 60 4.78 -4.69 -2.31
C GLY A 60 3.58 -4.15 -3.10
N ILE A 61 3.24 -4.75 -4.24
CA ILE A 61 2.01 -4.38 -4.97
C ILE A 61 0.79 -4.87 -4.18
N LEU A 62 0.76 -6.15 -3.81
CA LEU A 62 -0.43 -6.77 -3.19
C LEU A 62 -0.81 -6.12 -1.86
N ILE A 63 0.17 -5.82 -1.00
CA ILE A 63 -0.07 -5.21 0.31
C ILE A 63 -0.65 -3.80 0.21
N ASN A 64 -0.50 -3.12 -0.94
CA ASN A 64 -1.09 -1.80 -1.17
C ASN A 64 -2.39 -1.89 -2.01
N VAL A 65 -2.50 -2.83 -2.95
CA VAL A 65 -3.73 -3.04 -3.73
C VAL A 65 -4.87 -3.57 -2.86
N MET A 66 -4.59 -4.49 -1.93
CA MET A 66 -5.64 -5.06 -1.07
C MET A 66 -6.38 -4.00 -0.23
N PRO A 67 -5.70 -3.10 0.53
CA PRO A 67 -6.37 -2.01 1.22
C PRO A 67 -7.13 -1.07 0.28
N LEU A 68 -6.60 -0.80 -0.93
CA LEU A 68 -7.28 0.05 -1.91
C LEU A 68 -8.63 -0.57 -2.32
N LEU A 69 -8.65 -1.87 -2.61
CA LEU A 69 -9.88 -2.61 -2.92
C LEU A 69 -10.84 -2.62 -1.72
N GLY A 70 -10.33 -2.84 -0.51
CA GLY A 70 -11.12 -2.76 0.72
C GLY A 70 -11.80 -1.39 0.89
N ALA A 71 -11.05 -0.31 0.68
CA ALA A 71 -11.59 1.05 0.76
C ALA A 71 -12.68 1.29 -0.29
N LEU A 72 -12.48 0.83 -1.52
CA LEU A 72 -13.50 0.93 -2.58
C LEU A 72 -14.78 0.18 -2.24
N THR A 73 -14.69 -0.98 -1.57
CA THR A 73 -15.89 -1.70 -1.11
C THR A 73 -16.64 -0.96 0.00
N GLN A 74 -15.93 -0.26 0.89
CA GLN A 74 -16.53 0.49 1.99
C GLN A 74 -17.14 1.83 1.55
N ILE A 75 -16.60 2.47 0.50
CA ILE A 75 -17.15 3.71 -0.06
C ILE A 75 -18.49 3.47 -0.79
N ASN A 76 -18.69 2.26 -1.32
CA ASN A 76 -19.90 1.88 -2.05
C ASN A 76 -20.98 1.24 -1.17
N MET A 77 -20.76 1.16 0.15
CA MET A 77 -21.75 0.73 1.17
C MET A 77 -22.38 1.94 1.85
#